data_AF-A0A6L9ZHB8-F1
#
_entry.id   AF-A0A6L9ZHB8-F1
#
_cell.length_a   1.000
_cell.length_b   1.000
_cell.length_c   1.000
_cell.angle_alpha   90.00
_cell.angle_beta   90.00
_cell.angle_gamma   90.00
#
_symmetry.space_group_name_H-M   'P 1'
#
loop_
_entity.id
_entity.type
_entity.pdbx_description
1 polymer ?
#
loop_
_entity_poly.entity_id
_entity_poly.type
_entity_poly.pdbx_seq_one_letter_code
_entity_poly.pdbx_strand_id
1 'polypeptide(L)'
;MKKYVTPKEAAEHYGVSTSTLRRWDREGRLDSIRTQGNQRRFCVEGEATHYKPTVCYARVSTYSQLDDLDRQAQFLRAKYPNAEIVTEVGSGLNFKRRKFLKILERIYCADICALVVAYPDRAVRFGFPLLEWLCQKGGVKLVVLNERKLSPEQELVEDIVSILHCFSARLYGLRKYQKQVSQAVQEKTSEPDGEVDTQQCQETQGVSI
;
A
#
# COMPACT_ATOMS: atom_id res chain seq x y z
N MET A 1 5.40 -26.98 -24.02
CA MET A 1 4.21 -27.39 -24.80
C MET A 1 3.01 -27.19 -23.91
N LYS A 2 1.87 -26.66 -24.39
CA LYS A 2 0.68 -26.52 -23.53
C LYS A 2 0.14 -27.90 -23.16
N LYS A 3 0.09 -28.22 -21.87
CA LYS A 3 -0.43 -29.50 -21.35
C LYS A 3 -1.90 -29.37 -21.04
N TYR A 4 -2.73 -30.13 -21.77
CA TYR A 4 -4.17 -30.18 -21.59
C TYR A 4 -4.56 -31.43 -20.81
N VAL A 5 -5.17 -31.25 -19.63
CA VAL A 5 -5.53 -32.34 -18.70
C VAL A 5 -7.05 -32.45 -18.52
N THR A 6 -7.50 -33.49 -17.84
CA THR A 6 -8.93 -33.72 -17.59
C THR A 6 -9.50 -32.71 -16.58
N PRO A 7 -10.84 -32.52 -16.52
CA PRO A 7 -11.45 -31.61 -15.54
C PRO A 7 -11.15 -31.97 -14.08
N LYS A 8 -10.89 -33.25 -13.79
CA LYS A 8 -10.56 -33.73 -12.45
C LYS A 8 -9.13 -33.34 -12.07
N GLU A 9 -8.18 -33.63 -12.95
CA GLU A 9 -6.77 -33.26 -12.75
C GLU A 9 -6.58 -31.74 -12.69
N ALA A 10 -7.33 -30.98 -13.52
CA ALA A 10 -7.31 -29.52 -13.49
C ALA A 10 -7.92 -28.95 -12.19
N ALA A 11 -9.00 -29.56 -11.70
CA ALA A 11 -9.61 -29.19 -10.42
C ALA A 11 -8.64 -29.41 -9.24
N GLU A 12 -7.93 -30.55 -9.24
CA GLU A 12 -6.88 -30.86 -8.26
C GLU A 12 -5.71 -29.88 -8.37
N HIS A 13 -5.26 -29.57 -9.59
CA HIS A 13 -4.18 -28.61 -9.83
C HIS A 13 -4.52 -27.18 -9.36
N TYR A 14 -5.76 -26.71 -9.57
CA TYR A 14 -6.19 -25.37 -9.17
C TYR A 14 -6.79 -25.31 -7.75
N GLY A 15 -6.89 -26.43 -7.04
CA GLY A 15 -7.46 -26.47 -5.69
C GLY A 15 -8.95 -26.08 -5.62
N VAL A 16 -9.71 -26.28 -6.70
CA VAL A 16 -11.14 -25.91 -6.77
C VAL A 16 -12.02 -27.10 -7.15
N SER A 17 -13.32 -27.01 -6.90
CA SER A 17 -14.26 -28.04 -7.36
C SER A 17 -14.38 -28.07 -8.89
N THR A 18 -14.70 -29.24 -9.45
CA THR A 18 -14.98 -29.40 -10.89
C THR A 18 -16.15 -28.52 -11.37
N SER A 19 -17.11 -28.19 -10.49
CA SER A 19 -18.20 -27.25 -10.78
C SER A 19 -17.71 -25.81 -10.93
N THR A 20 -16.77 -25.37 -10.08
CA THR A 20 -16.14 -24.04 -10.15
C THR A 20 -15.30 -23.90 -11.42
N LEU A 21 -14.54 -24.95 -11.74
CA LEU A 21 -13.75 -25.02 -12.98
C LEU A 21 -14.63 -24.88 -14.24
N ARG A 22 -15.77 -25.56 -14.28
CA ARG A 22 -16.74 -25.46 -15.39
C ARG A 22 -17.42 -24.09 -15.47
N ARG A 23 -17.61 -23.41 -14.33
CA ARG A 23 -18.12 -22.04 -14.28
C ARG A 23 -17.10 -21.08 -14.89
N TRP A 24 -15.84 -21.18 -14.47
CA TRP A 24 -14.74 -20.37 -15.03
C TRP A 24 -14.58 -20.59 -16.54
N ASP A 25 -14.72 -21.82 -17.02
CA ASP A 25 -14.74 -22.13 -18.45
C ASP A 25 -15.88 -21.44 -19.21
N ARG A 26 -17.10 -21.45 -18.64
CA ARG A 26 -18.27 -20.77 -19.24
C ARG A 26 -18.11 -19.25 -19.27
N GLU A 27 -17.42 -18.71 -18.27
CA GLU A 27 -17.07 -17.30 -18.18
C GLU A 27 -15.86 -16.93 -19.07
N GLY A 28 -15.26 -17.90 -19.79
CA GLY A 28 -14.11 -17.67 -20.67
C GLY A 28 -12.80 -17.42 -19.90
N ARG A 29 -12.72 -17.82 -18.64
CA ARG A 29 -11.58 -17.57 -17.73
C ARG A 29 -10.47 -18.61 -17.81
N LEU A 30 -10.67 -19.70 -18.55
CA LEU A 30 -9.72 -20.80 -18.69
C LEU A 30 -9.49 -21.11 -20.17
N ASP A 31 -8.24 -21.42 -20.54
CA ASP A 31 -7.90 -21.98 -21.84
C ASP A 31 -8.32 -23.46 -21.86
N SER A 32 -9.42 -23.76 -22.57
CA SER A 32 -9.96 -25.10 -22.70
C SER A 32 -10.12 -25.48 -24.16
N ILE A 33 -9.89 -26.77 -24.44
CA ILE A 33 -10.14 -27.38 -25.74
C ILE A 33 -11.18 -28.48 -25.60
N ARG A 34 -11.85 -28.76 -26.72
CA ARG A 34 -12.71 -29.95 -26.83
C ARG A 34 -12.06 -30.96 -27.75
N THR A 35 -12.04 -32.21 -27.31
CA THR A 35 -11.62 -33.33 -28.16
C THR A 35 -12.70 -33.63 -29.20
N GLN A 36 -12.36 -34.43 -30.22
CA GLN A 36 -13.33 -34.91 -31.21
C GLN A 36 -14.55 -35.63 -30.58
N GLY A 37 -14.37 -36.25 -29.41
CA GLY A 37 -15.45 -36.84 -28.61
C GLY A 37 -16.20 -35.85 -27.70
N ASN A 38 -16.09 -34.54 -27.95
CA ASN A 38 -16.72 -33.45 -27.20
C ASN A 38 -16.38 -33.42 -25.68
N GLN A 39 -15.25 -34.04 -25.28
CA GLN A 39 -14.79 -33.98 -23.90
C GLN A 39 -13.95 -32.73 -23.67
N ARG A 40 -14.19 -32.03 -22.56
CA ARG A 40 -13.41 -30.85 -22.17
C ARG A 40 -12.02 -31.25 -21.65
N ARG A 41 -10.99 -30.51 -22.06
CA ARG A 41 -9.64 -30.56 -21.51
C ARG A 41 -9.19 -29.15 -21.17
N PHE A 42 -8.52 -29.00 -20.04
CA PHE A 42 -8.09 -27.70 -19.50
C PHE A 42 -6.58 -27.58 -19.60
N CYS A 43 -6.09 -26.45 -20.09
CA CYS A 43 -4.67 -26.17 -20.07
C CYS A 43 -4.20 -25.96 -18.64
N VAL A 44 -3.22 -26.75 -18.21
CA VAL A 44 -2.60 -26.66 -16.88
C VAL A 44 -1.15 -26.17 -16.95
N GLU A 45 -0.50 -26.34 -18.12
CA GLU A 45 0.79 -25.70 -18.42
C GLU A 45 0.58 -24.48 -19.33
N GLY A 46 0.21 -23.43 -18.65
CA GLY A 46 0.16 -22.03 -18.99
C GLY A 46 -0.10 -21.40 -17.63
N GLU A 47 0.46 -20.23 -17.33
CA GLU A 47 -0.01 -19.47 -16.18
C GLU A 47 -1.53 -19.59 -16.22
N ALA A 48 -2.16 -20.22 -15.21
CA ALA A 48 -3.57 -19.94 -15.03
C ALA A 48 -3.57 -18.43 -15.04
N THR A 49 -4.21 -17.85 -16.05
CA THR A 49 -4.59 -16.46 -15.97
C THR A 49 -5.63 -16.46 -14.87
N HIS A 50 -5.19 -16.65 -13.61
CA HIS A 50 -5.85 -16.16 -12.43
C HIS A 50 -6.16 -14.75 -12.84
N TYR A 51 -7.44 -14.54 -13.15
CA TYR A 51 -7.92 -13.26 -13.58
C TYR A 51 -7.70 -12.35 -12.38
N LYS A 52 -6.55 -11.69 -12.37
CA LYS A 52 -6.18 -10.77 -11.31
C LYS A 52 -7.07 -9.54 -11.55
N PRO A 53 -7.96 -9.19 -10.61
CA PRO A 53 -8.86 -8.08 -10.80
C PRO A 53 -8.05 -6.79 -11.01
N THR A 54 -8.62 -5.90 -11.81
CA THR A 54 -8.19 -4.49 -11.84
C THR A 54 -8.85 -3.78 -10.68
N VAL A 55 -8.09 -3.02 -9.90
CA VAL A 55 -8.60 -2.23 -8.78
C VAL A 55 -8.57 -0.76 -9.16
N CYS A 56 -9.71 -0.10 -9.08
CA CYS A 56 -9.85 1.35 -9.22
C CYS A 56 -9.93 1.98 -7.84
N TYR A 57 -9.02 2.91 -7.53
CA TYR A 57 -8.96 3.58 -6.24
C TYR A 57 -9.34 5.05 -6.35
N ALA A 58 -10.31 5.47 -5.55
CA ALA A 58 -10.76 6.85 -5.42
C ALA A 58 -10.67 7.31 -3.96
N ARG A 59 -10.31 8.58 -3.77
CA ARG A 59 -10.06 9.16 -2.44
C ARG A 59 -10.44 10.63 -2.39
N VAL A 60 -10.99 11.01 -1.25
CA VAL A 60 -11.11 12.41 -0.81
C VAL A 60 -10.53 12.59 0.59
N SER A 61 -10.15 13.80 0.96
CA SER A 61 -9.53 14.05 2.26
C SER A 61 -10.52 14.03 3.42
N THR A 62 -11.74 14.55 3.20
CA THR A 62 -12.75 14.74 4.25
C THR A 62 -14.13 14.22 3.83
N TYR A 63 -15.01 14.02 4.80
CA TYR A 63 -16.39 13.57 4.55
C TYR A 63 -17.26 14.64 3.88
N SER A 64 -16.90 15.93 3.95
CA SER A 64 -17.63 16.98 3.22
C SER A 64 -17.48 16.85 1.70
N GLN A 65 -16.53 16.05 1.22
CA GLN A 65 -16.25 15.82 -0.19
C GLN A 65 -16.85 14.50 -0.71
N LEU A 66 -17.81 13.90 -0.01
CA LEU A 66 -18.43 12.61 -0.42
C LEU A 66 -19.02 12.67 -1.84
N ASP A 67 -19.67 13.78 -2.21
CA ASP A 67 -20.22 13.95 -3.55
C ASP A 67 -19.14 13.91 -4.65
N ASP A 68 -17.92 14.36 -4.33
CA ASP A 68 -16.79 14.27 -5.24
C ASP A 68 -16.24 12.84 -5.30
N LEU A 69 -16.19 12.14 -4.17
CA LEU A 69 -15.82 10.72 -4.12
C LEU A 69 -16.74 9.85 -4.98
N ASP A 70 -18.04 10.12 -4.93
CA ASP A 70 -19.04 9.41 -5.73
C ASP A 70 -18.89 9.73 -7.23
N ARG A 71 -18.63 10.99 -7.59
CA ARG A 71 -18.30 11.38 -8.97
C ARG A 71 -17.04 10.68 -9.48
N GLN A 72 -15.98 10.62 -8.68
CA GLN A 72 -14.76 9.88 -9.01
C GLN A 72 -15.04 8.39 -9.19
N ALA A 73 -15.83 7.77 -8.30
CA ALA A 73 -16.17 6.36 -8.37
C ALA A 73 -17.01 6.04 -9.63
N GLN A 74 -17.99 6.87 -9.97
CA GLN A 74 -18.81 6.71 -11.19
C GLN A 74 -17.94 6.84 -12.44
N PHE A 75 -17.05 7.81 -12.47
CA PHE A 75 -16.12 8.01 -13.57
C PHE A 75 -15.20 6.79 -13.77
N LEU A 76 -14.62 6.25 -12.70
CA LEU A 76 -13.80 5.04 -12.75
C LEU A 76 -14.62 3.83 -13.21
N ARG A 77 -15.88 3.71 -12.73
CA ARG A 77 -16.81 2.65 -13.16
C ARG A 77 -17.11 2.71 -14.66
N ALA A 78 -17.28 3.91 -15.21
CA ALA A 78 -17.57 4.10 -16.63
C ALA A 78 -16.39 3.68 -17.52
N LYS A 79 -15.14 3.98 -17.13
CA LYS A 79 -13.94 3.55 -17.88
C LYS A 79 -13.58 2.07 -17.64
N TYR A 80 -13.83 1.55 -16.45
CA TYR A 80 -13.47 0.20 -16.04
C TYR A 80 -14.67 -0.53 -15.40
N PRO A 81 -15.66 -0.98 -16.21
CA PRO A 81 -16.90 -1.56 -15.70
C PRO A 81 -16.71 -2.89 -14.94
N ASN A 82 -15.65 -3.64 -15.27
CA ASN A 82 -15.33 -4.93 -14.65
C ASN A 82 -14.28 -4.81 -13.52
N ALA A 83 -13.90 -3.60 -13.13
CA ALA A 83 -12.93 -3.36 -12.07
C ALA A 83 -13.58 -3.28 -10.69
N GLU A 84 -12.82 -3.66 -9.67
CA GLU A 84 -13.19 -3.48 -8.28
C GLU A 84 -12.96 -2.02 -7.88
N ILE A 85 -14.00 -1.32 -7.45
CA ILE A 85 -13.90 0.09 -7.06
C ILE A 85 -13.75 0.19 -5.55
N VAL A 86 -12.63 0.77 -5.12
CA VAL A 86 -12.31 1.01 -3.71
C VAL A 86 -12.32 2.51 -3.47
N THR A 87 -13.25 2.97 -2.63
CA THR A 87 -13.37 4.38 -2.22
C THR A 87 -12.90 4.56 -0.78
N GLU A 88 -12.19 5.65 -0.47
CA GLU A 88 -11.72 5.91 0.89
C GLU A 88 -11.73 7.40 1.23
N VAL A 89 -12.07 7.72 2.49
CA VAL A 89 -11.98 9.08 3.03
C VAL A 89 -10.75 9.16 3.94
N GLY A 90 -9.88 10.12 3.67
CA GLY A 90 -8.68 10.41 4.46
C GLY A 90 -7.60 11.14 3.66
N SER A 91 -6.73 11.88 4.35
CA SER A 91 -5.64 12.63 3.71
C SER A 91 -4.69 11.72 2.94
N GLY A 92 -4.20 12.23 1.80
CA GLY A 92 -3.16 11.59 0.98
C GLY A 92 -1.80 11.48 1.69
N LEU A 93 -1.59 12.21 2.80
CA LEU A 93 -0.42 12.10 3.66
C LEU A 93 -0.48 10.87 4.59
N ASN A 94 -1.66 10.31 4.83
CA ASN A 94 -1.84 9.18 5.74
C ASN A 94 -1.60 7.85 5.01
N PHE A 95 -0.42 7.25 5.16
CA PHE A 95 -0.12 5.92 4.59
C PHE A 95 -0.77 4.76 5.36
N LYS A 96 -1.36 5.00 6.53
CA LYS A 96 -2.04 3.98 7.36
C LYS A 96 -3.53 3.85 7.07
N ARG A 97 -3.99 4.43 5.95
CA ARG A 97 -5.35 4.29 5.44
C ARG A 97 -5.70 2.80 5.23
N ARG A 98 -6.79 2.32 5.84
CA ARG A 98 -7.11 0.89 5.94
C ARG A 98 -7.31 0.24 4.57
N LYS A 99 -8.03 0.89 3.65
CA LYS A 99 -8.30 0.33 2.32
C LYS A 99 -7.06 0.45 1.43
N PHE A 100 -6.33 1.56 1.53
CA PHE A 100 -5.04 1.73 0.86
C PHE A 100 -4.02 0.63 1.26
N LEU A 101 -3.87 0.34 2.56
CA LEU A 101 -2.98 -0.73 3.03
C LEU A 101 -3.35 -2.10 2.46
N LYS A 102 -4.65 -2.43 2.40
CA LYS A 102 -5.12 -3.66 1.76
C LYS A 102 -4.77 -3.73 0.27
N ILE A 103 -4.79 -2.60 -0.44
CA ILE A 103 -4.34 -2.54 -1.84
C ILE A 103 -2.84 -2.81 -1.92
N LEU A 104 -2.03 -2.23 -1.03
CA LEU A 104 -0.58 -2.48 -0.99
C LEU A 104 -0.25 -3.95 -0.69
N GLU A 105 -0.96 -4.58 0.25
CA GLU A 105 -0.85 -6.03 0.53
C GLU A 105 -1.15 -6.85 -0.72
N ARG A 106 -2.23 -6.50 -1.45
CA ARG A 106 -2.58 -7.17 -2.72
C ARG A 106 -1.57 -6.93 -3.83
N ILE A 107 -0.90 -5.78 -3.87
CA ILE A 107 0.22 -5.52 -4.80
C ILE A 107 1.40 -6.42 -4.44
N TYR A 108 1.72 -6.53 -3.16
CA TYR A 108 2.83 -7.35 -2.67
C TYR A 108 2.61 -8.85 -2.94
N CYS A 109 1.40 -9.36 -2.71
CA CYS A 109 1.01 -10.73 -3.04
C CYS A 109 0.81 -10.97 -4.56
N ALA A 110 0.92 -9.92 -5.38
CA ALA A 110 0.64 -9.95 -6.81
C ALA A 110 -0.78 -10.46 -7.14
N ASP A 111 -1.77 -10.12 -6.31
CA ASP A 111 -3.16 -10.56 -6.44
C ASP A 111 -3.99 -9.72 -7.42
N ILE A 112 -3.46 -8.56 -7.84
CA ILE A 112 -4.15 -7.63 -8.75
C ILE A 112 -3.35 -7.44 -10.04
N CYS A 113 -4.04 -7.20 -11.15
CA CYS A 113 -3.41 -7.00 -12.45
C CYS A 113 -2.96 -5.54 -12.60
N ALA A 114 -3.83 -4.62 -12.18
CA ALA A 114 -3.62 -3.20 -12.33
C ALA A 114 -4.24 -2.42 -11.17
N LEU A 115 -3.57 -1.34 -10.78
CA LEU A 115 -4.10 -0.30 -9.92
C LEU A 115 -4.37 0.92 -10.79
N VAL A 116 -5.62 1.39 -10.80
CA VAL A 116 -6.06 2.55 -11.57
C VAL A 116 -6.43 3.67 -10.62
N VAL A 117 -5.89 4.86 -10.86
CA VAL A 117 -6.22 6.08 -10.11
C VAL A 117 -6.52 7.23 -11.05
N ALA A 118 -7.40 8.14 -10.62
CA ALA A 118 -7.70 9.34 -11.42
C ALA A 118 -6.48 10.27 -11.51
N TYR A 119 -5.81 10.50 -10.36
CA TYR A 119 -4.57 11.29 -10.23
C TYR A 119 -3.57 10.61 -9.31
N PRO A 120 -2.27 10.95 -9.41
CA PRO A 120 -1.25 10.48 -8.49
C PRO A 120 -1.58 10.80 -7.02
N ASP A 121 -2.10 12.00 -6.77
CA ASP A 121 -2.44 12.50 -5.43
C ASP A 121 -3.66 11.83 -4.77
N ARG A 122 -4.47 11.11 -5.56
CA ARG A 122 -5.55 10.27 -5.03
C ARG A 122 -4.98 9.05 -4.34
N ALA A 123 -3.89 8.49 -4.84
CA ALA A 123 -3.18 7.41 -4.17
C ALA A 123 -2.43 7.93 -2.94
N VAL A 124 -1.47 8.83 -3.15
CA VAL A 124 -0.54 9.33 -2.12
C VAL A 124 -0.13 10.77 -2.43
N ARG A 125 0.00 11.62 -1.41
CA ARG A 125 0.44 13.02 -1.62
C ARG A 125 1.92 13.12 -1.97
N PHE A 126 2.74 12.27 -1.37
CA PHE A 126 4.17 12.12 -1.66
C PHE A 126 4.51 10.65 -1.90
N GLY A 127 5.69 10.39 -2.47
CA GLY A 127 6.13 9.01 -2.67
C GLY A 127 5.38 8.27 -3.78
N PHE A 128 4.77 8.99 -4.72
CA PHE A 128 4.19 8.35 -5.91
C PHE A 128 5.23 7.52 -6.71
N PRO A 129 6.47 7.98 -6.91
CA PRO A 129 7.51 7.13 -7.52
C PRO A 129 7.83 5.86 -6.74
N LEU A 130 7.69 5.88 -5.39
CA LEU A 130 7.85 4.69 -4.56
C LEU A 130 6.69 3.71 -4.79
N LEU A 131 5.47 4.21 -4.93
CA LEU A 131 4.31 3.39 -5.27
C LEU A 131 4.44 2.78 -6.68
N GLU A 132 4.92 3.55 -7.65
CA GLU A 132 5.24 3.06 -9.00
C GLU A 132 6.26 1.91 -8.96
N TRP A 133 7.36 2.12 -8.24
CA TRP A 133 8.39 1.09 -8.05
C TRP A 133 7.83 -0.17 -7.39
N LEU A 134 6.98 -0.03 -6.36
CA LEU A 134 6.35 -1.16 -5.69
C LEU A 134 5.42 -1.93 -6.64
N CYS A 135 4.61 -1.23 -7.43
CA CYS A 135 3.74 -1.84 -8.43
C CYS A 135 4.57 -2.62 -9.47
N GLN A 136 5.68 -2.05 -9.96
CA GLN A 136 6.59 -2.73 -10.88
C GLN A 136 7.18 -4.00 -10.27
N LYS A 137 7.59 -3.97 -9.00
CA LYS A 137 8.12 -5.14 -8.29
C LYS A 137 7.07 -6.24 -8.08
N GLY A 138 5.81 -5.86 -7.84
CA GLY A 138 4.69 -6.78 -7.73
C GLY A 138 4.13 -7.28 -9.07
N GLY A 139 4.68 -6.83 -10.21
CA GLY A 139 4.13 -7.13 -11.53
C GLY A 139 2.74 -6.53 -11.78
N VAL A 140 2.40 -5.46 -11.05
CA VAL A 140 1.13 -4.75 -11.14
C VAL A 140 1.28 -3.52 -12.03
N LYS A 141 0.36 -3.33 -12.98
CA LYS A 141 0.33 -2.13 -13.82
C LYS A 141 -0.31 -0.96 -13.07
N LEU A 142 0.45 0.10 -12.83
CA LEU A 142 -0.12 1.36 -12.34
C LEU A 142 -0.63 2.21 -13.51
N VAL A 143 -1.89 2.66 -13.45
CA VAL A 143 -2.52 3.48 -14.48
C VAL A 143 -3.06 4.78 -13.85
N VAL A 144 -2.64 5.90 -14.41
CA VAL A 144 -3.09 7.24 -14.00
C VAL A 144 -3.86 7.87 -15.15
N LEU A 145 -5.10 8.31 -14.89
CA LEU A 145 -6.01 8.83 -15.93
C LEU A 145 -5.84 10.33 -16.23
N ASN A 146 -5.23 11.10 -15.32
CA ASN A 146 -4.89 12.52 -15.48
C ASN A 146 -6.05 13.44 -15.94
N GLU A 147 -7.25 13.30 -15.38
CA GLU A 147 -8.38 14.25 -15.57
C GLU A 147 -8.47 15.45 -14.59
N ARG A 148 -7.92 16.62 -14.95
CA ARG A 148 -7.57 17.72 -14.00
C ARG A 148 -8.74 18.27 -13.17
N LYS A 149 -9.97 17.97 -13.55
CA LYS A 149 -11.19 18.41 -12.89
C LYS A 149 -11.42 17.78 -11.50
N LEU A 150 -10.65 16.73 -11.15
CA LEU A 150 -10.87 15.91 -9.95
C LEU A 150 -9.83 16.12 -8.83
N SER A 151 -8.87 17.04 -8.97
CA SER A 151 -7.90 17.36 -7.90
C SER A 151 -8.31 18.65 -7.19
N PRO A 152 -8.77 18.60 -5.92
CA PRO A 152 -9.23 19.78 -5.21
C PRO A 152 -8.03 20.58 -4.64
N GLU A 153 -7.96 21.86 -4.98
CA GLU A 153 -6.96 22.81 -4.46
C GLU A 153 -7.01 22.91 -2.93
N GLN A 154 -8.21 22.83 -2.35
CA GLN A 154 -8.41 22.86 -0.90
C GLN A 154 -7.65 21.74 -0.18
N GLU A 155 -7.62 20.53 -0.74
CA GLU A 155 -6.88 19.41 -0.12
C GLU A 155 -5.37 19.66 -0.08
N LEU A 156 -4.82 20.35 -1.09
CA LEU A 156 -3.40 20.71 -1.11
C LEU A 156 -3.06 21.68 0.02
N VAL A 157 -3.92 22.68 0.26
CA VAL A 157 -3.74 23.65 1.36
C VAL A 157 -3.82 22.95 2.71
N GLU A 158 -4.82 22.10 2.91
CA GLU A 158 -4.99 21.32 4.15
C GLU A 158 -3.78 20.43 4.43
N ASP A 159 -3.24 19.78 3.40
CA ASP A 159 -2.05 18.95 3.53
C ASP A 159 -0.80 19.79 3.87
N ILE A 160 -0.62 20.98 3.28
CA ILE A 160 0.47 21.91 3.63
C ILE A 160 0.37 22.35 5.09
N VAL A 161 -0.81 22.77 5.54
CA VAL A 161 -1.04 23.18 6.93
C VAL A 161 -0.72 22.03 7.89
N SER A 162 -1.12 20.81 7.55
CA SER A 162 -0.85 19.60 8.34
C SER A 162 0.65 19.31 8.44
N ILE A 163 1.40 19.47 7.34
CA ILE A 163 2.86 19.34 7.31
C ILE A 163 3.51 20.40 8.20
N LEU A 164 3.15 21.67 8.02
CA LEU A 164 3.68 22.78 8.81
C LEU A 164 3.42 22.61 10.30
N HIS A 165 2.21 22.15 10.66
CA HIS A 165 1.86 21.85 12.04
C HIS A 165 2.75 20.74 12.63
N CYS A 166 2.94 19.64 11.90
CA CYS A 166 3.81 18.53 12.34
C CYS A 166 5.26 18.99 12.56
N PHE A 167 5.82 19.76 11.62
CA PHE A 167 7.17 20.31 11.76
C PHE A 167 7.27 21.32 12.91
N SER A 168 6.29 22.20 13.07
CA SER A 168 6.26 23.20 14.14
C SER A 168 6.21 22.54 15.52
N ALA A 169 5.36 21.52 15.69
CA ALA A 169 5.26 20.75 16.92
C ALA A 169 6.58 20.02 17.24
N ARG A 170 7.24 19.43 16.23
CA ARG A 170 8.53 18.77 16.39
C ARG A 170 9.65 19.75 16.76
N LEU A 171 9.70 20.91 16.11
CA LEU A 171 10.66 21.98 16.45
C LEU A 171 10.45 22.49 17.87
N TYR A 172 9.20 22.68 18.29
CA TYR A 172 8.89 23.07 19.66
C TYR A 172 9.32 21.99 20.67
N GLY A 173 9.05 20.72 20.37
CA GLY A 173 9.50 19.58 21.19
C GLY A 173 11.02 19.53 21.34
N LEU A 174 11.77 19.76 20.26
CA LEU A 174 13.23 19.83 20.28
C LEU A 174 13.74 20.99 21.13
N ARG A 175 13.13 22.19 21.04
CA ARG A 175 13.50 23.34 21.90
C ARG A 175 13.22 23.06 23.37
N LYS A 176 12.10 22.42 23.68
CA LYS A 176 11.76 22.01 25.05
C LYS A 176 12.78 21.01 25.59
N TYR A 177 13.14 20.00 24.80
CA TYR A 177 14.13 18.99 25.17
C TYR A 177 15.52 19.62 25.39
N GLN A 178 15.98 20.48 24.47
CA GLN A 178 17.23 21.21 24.62
C GLN A 178 17.26 22.04 25.91
N LYS A 179 16.19 22.80 26.19
CA LYS A 179 16.09 23.60 27.41
C LYS A 179 16.13 22.75 28.68
N GLN A 180 15.46 21.59 28.68
CA GLN A 180 15.49 20.64 29.80
C GLN A 180 16.89 20.06 30.02
N VAL A 181 17.59 19.68 28.95
CA VAL A 181 18.97 19.18 29.03
C VAL A 181 19.90 20.27 29.54
N SER A 182 19.79 21.51 29.04
CA SER A 182 20.60 22.63 29.52
C SER A 182 20.37 22.93 31.01
N GLN A 183 19.12 22.88 31.48
CA GLN A 183 18.79 23.07 32.89
C GLN A 183 19.30 21.93 33.76
N ALA A 184 19.13 20.67 33.34
CA ALA A 184 19.66 19.52 34.06
C ALA A 184 21.19 19.48 34.14
N VAL A 185 21.88 19.99 33.11
CA VAL A 185 23.35 20.16 33.13
C VAL A 185 23.75 21.26 34.11
N GLN A 186 23.04 22.39 34.13
CA GLN A 186 23.29 23.49 35.07
C GLN A 186 23.01 23.12 36.53
N GLU A 187 21.93 22.38 36.80
CA GLU A 187 21.60 21.87 38.14
C GLU A 187 22.69 20.93 38.65
N LYS A 188 23.19 20.02 37.80
CA LYS A 188 24.33 19.13 38.13
C LYS A 188 25.66 19.83 38.33
N THR A 189 25.85 21.04 37.79
CA THR A 189 27.08 21.83 38.03
C THR A 189 26.98 22.74 39.26
N SER A 190 25.81 22.80 39.91
CA SER A 190 25.53 23.67 41.06
C SER A 190 25.43 22.93 42.41
N GLU A 191 25.47 21.60 42.41
CA GLU A 191 25.73 20.83 43.63
C GLU A 191 27.24 20.87 43.91
N PRO A 192 27.70 21.33 45.08
CA PRO A 192 29.14 21.38 45.37
C PRO A 192 29.68 19.95 45.44
N ASP A 193 30.78 19.69 44.73
CA ASP A 193 31.61 18.50 44.89
C ASP A 193 31.99 18.36 46.37
N GLY A 194 31.26 17.51 47.10
CA GLY A 194 31.64 17.05 48.41
C GLY A 194 32.88 16.18 48.28
N GLU A 195 34.01 16.72 48.76
CA GLU A 195 35.30 16.07 49.02
C GLU A 195 35.69 14.86 48.15
N VAL A 196 36.60 15.11 47.21
CA VAL A 196 37.38 14.06 46.54
C VAL A 196 38.27 13.37 47.59
N ASP A 197 37.87 12.19 48.05
CA ASP A 197 38.77 11.28 48.77
C ASP A 197 39.71 10.61 47.75
N THR A 198 40.95 11.12 47.67
CA THR A 198 42.01 10.63 46.78
C THR A 198 42.66 9.31 47.22
N GLN A 199 42.08 8.55 48.16
CA GLN A 199 42.66 7.29 48.62
C GLN A 199 41.74 6.08 48.43
N GLN A 200 41.67 5.54 47.22
CA GLN A 200 41.68 4.08 46.96
C GLN A 200 41.56 3.77 45.47
N CYS A 201 42.69 3.82 44.76
CA CYS A 201 42.89 3.09 43.51
C CYS A 201 44.36 2.63 43.47
N GLN A 202 44.75 1.80 44.45
CA GLN A 202 45.95 0.97 44.31
C GLN A 202 45.50 -0.43 43.89
N GLU A 203 45.93 -0.78 42.68
CA GLU A 203 46.40 -2.11 42.25
C GLU A 203 45.45 -3.29 42.47
N THR A 204 44.93 -3.92 41.41
CA THR A 204 45.68 -4.94 40.67
C THR A 204 44.92 -5.23 39.36
N GLN A 205 45.54 -4.99 38.20
CA GLN A 205 46.20 -5.99 37.35
C GLN A 205 45.29 -7.13 36.86
N GLY A 206 45.18 -7.30 35.54
CA GLY A 206 44.81 -8.61 34.97
C GLY A 206 44.00 -8.59 33.68
N VAL A 207 44.68 -8.25 32.58
CA VAL A 207 44.26 -8.33 31.17
C VAL A 207 43.86 -9.76 30.70
N SER A 208 42.97 -9.80 29.68
CA SER A 208 42.74 -10.86 28.65
C SER A 208 41.93 -12.11 29.06
N ILE A 209 40.99 -12.66 28.26
CA ILE A 209 40.70 -12.66 26.80
C ILE A 209 39.19 -12.50 26.59
#